data_AF-A0A9D7IJ89-F1
#
_entry.id   AF-A0A9D7IJ89-F1
#
_cell.length_a   1.000
_cell.length_b   1.000
_cell.length_c   1.000
_cell.angle_alpha   90.00
_cell.angle_beta   90.00
_cell.angle_gamma   90.00
#
_symmetry.space_group_name_H-M   'P 1'
#
loop_
_entity.id
_entity.type
_entity.pdbx_description
1 polymer ?
#
loop_
_entity_poly.entity_id
_entity_poly.type
_entity_poly.pdbx_seq_one_letter_code
_entity_poly.pdbx_strand_id
1 'polypeptide(L)'
;MKNKRKHSKAAMFLLGLIFLAGWDDRSVADIFGKVAELNPGRDRKVQIMAFRGMRGSAPENTRPALERAIDDGMDWVWVDVRSTSDGIPVIFAGDALEEKTSGSGMLSQMTFEEIAALDAGEWFAERFRGIHLLPLSEALGIIRNKAGLCMDCRGVDAEKVLEMIRTSGVENQVLLSGTPEFLAEIRNLSNGQIATLTEKSIEQLEQPVEEDAVKISIQGFHPDQVKKIKGTGAQVVVDTREKDEPVSWQKAIESGASCILTDRPELALACLIHREMTVPPVKWSLHRGAGLYAPENTLPAFSLAAQFKADFIEFDVRKTREGDYFLLHDSKLNRTTNGQGPIREASTPLVATLDAGSWFSPQFKGEHVPTLDQFLENVPDGIELYFDAKDISPADLLKALEKYSLVSRTVVYQSAEYLSELHHLNPEIRVMPPLPDHGELEKVIAELKPYAFDAGWRDLSAEVIQNCHQLGVKVFADSLGPFEQTQEYLKAIRWGIDLIQTDQPLKLLQAMEIAFKENKERLDPSGSNKK
;
A
#
# COMPACT_ATOMS: atom_id res chain seq x y z
N MET A 1 -27.80 43.34 -72.07
CA MET A 1 -29.21 43.27 -71.65
C MET A 1 -29.27 43.13 -70.13
N LYS A 2 -29.98 44.08 -69.49
CA LYS A 2 -30.55 44.13 -68.12
C LYS A 2 -29.69 43.60 -66.94
N ASN A 3 -29.06 44.50 -66.18
CA ASN A 3 -29.56 45.21 -64.97
C ASN A 3 -29.51 44.35 -63.70
N LYS A 4 -28.55 44.56 -62.78
CA LYS A 4 -28.39 45.67 -61.80
C LYS A 4 -29.22 45.47 -60.51
N ARG A 5 -28.53 45.27 -59.37
CA ARG A 5 -28.45 46.13 -58.16
C ARG A 5 -27.91 45.29 -56.97
N LYS A 6 -26.73 45.61 -56.40
CA LYS A 6 -26.45 46.62 -55.34
C LYS A 6 -27.06 46.18 -53.99
N HIS A 7 -26.43 46.19 -52.81
CA HIS A 7 -25.28 46.88 -52.19
C HIS A 7 -24.92 46.06 -50.91
N SER A 8 -23.64 45.79 -50.58
CA SER A 8 -22.70 46.52 -49.70
C SER A 8 -22.85 46.32 -48.17
N LYS A 9 -21.70 46.05 -47.52
CA LYS A 9 -21.31 46.36 -46.11
C LYS A 9 -22.05 45.56 -45.02
N ALA A 10 -21.48 45.17 -43.88
CA ALA A 10 -20.16 45.23 -43.24
C ALA A 10 -20.23 44.38 -41.95
N ALA A 11 -19.08 44.25 -41.28
CA ALA A 11 -18.89 44.07 -39.83
C ALA A 11 -18.85 42.66 -39.21
N MET A 12 -17.72 42.42 -38.55
CA MET A 12 -17.50 41.68 -37.30
C MET A 12 -18.73 41.07 -36.62
N PHE A 13 -18.66 39.75 -36.34
CA PHE A 13 -18.78 39.13 -35.01
C PHE A 13 -18.93 37.61 -35.22
N LEU A 14 -18.07 36.80 -34.61
CA LEU A 14 -18.50 35.66 -33.79
C LEU A 14 -17.31 35.15 -32.95
N LEU A 15 -17.13 35.82 -31.82
CA LEU A 15 -16.61 35.22 -30.59
C LEU A 15 -17.82 34.53 -29.93
N GLY A 16 -17.61 33.32 -29.40
CA GLY A 16 -18.53 32.69 -28.45
C GLY A 16 -19.26 31.46 -28.96
N LEU A 17 -18.87 30.31 -28.43
CA LEU A 17 -19.72 29.23 -27.89
C LEU A 17 -18.94 27.91 -27.94
N ILE A 18 -18.02 27.75 -26.99
CA ILE A 18 -17.58 26.42 -26.54
C ILE A 18 -18.23 26.21 -25.17
N PHE A 19 -19.27 25.37 -25.19
CA PHE A 19 -19.89 24.64 -24.08
C PHE A 19 -19.73 25.21 -22.66
N LEU A 20 -20.69 26.06 -22.28
CA LEU A 20 -21.25 26.04 -20.93
C LEU A 20 -22.16 24.81 -20.85
N ALA A 21 -21.61 23.66 -20.48
CA ALA A 21 -22.40 22.59 -19.91
C ALA A 21 -22.73 22.98 -18.47
N GLY A 22 -24.02 23.10 -18.17
CA GLY A 22 -24.54 23.61 -16.91
C GLY A 22 -23.95 22.90 -15.69
N TRP A 23 -23.31 23.68 -14.83
CA TRP A 23 -23.16 23.38 -13.42
C TRP A 23 -24.19 24.24 -12.71
N ASP A 24 -25.41 23.73 -12.63
CA ASP A 24 -26.45 24.29 -11.78
C ASP A 24 -27.21 23.13 -11.15
N ASP A 25 -27.53 23.31 -9.87
CA ASP A 25 -28.13 22.38 -8.90
C ASP A 25 -27.21 21.35 -8.20
N ARG A 26 -27.17 21.45 -6.86
CA ARG A 26 -26.27 20.77 -5.92
C ARG A 26 -26.11 19.27 -6.16
N SER A 27 -24.85 18.84 -6.14
CA SER A 27 -24.36 17.87 -5.14
C SER A 27 -22.82 17.91 -5.08
N VAL A 28 -22.29 18.79 -4.23
CA VAL A 28 -20.97 18.56 -3.58
C VAL A 28 -21.06 17.33 -2.63
N ALA A 29 -22.27 16.79 -2.45
CA ALA A 29 -22.65 15.83 -1.43
C ALA A 29 -22.07 14.42 -1.59
N ASP A 30 -21.21 14.16 -2.59
CA ASP A 30 -20.43 12.92 -2.63
C ASP A 30 -19.01 13.12 -3.16
N ILE A 31 -18.23 13.95 -2.45
CA ILE A 31 -16.79 14.15 -2.75
C ILE A 31 -16.02 12.82 -2.82
N PHE A 32 -16.35 11.86 -1.94
CA PHE A 32 -15.75 10.54 -1.97
C PHE A 32 -16.23 9.74 -3.19
N GLY A 33 -17.52 9.78 -3.54
CA GLY A 33 -18.05 9.19 -4.78
C GLY A 33 -17.37 9.71 -6.04
N LYS A 34 -17.11 11.03 -6.15
CA LYS A 34 -16.36 11.60 -7.29
C LYS A 34 -14.94 11.04 -7.42
N VAL A 35 -14.24 10.82 -6.30
CA VAL A 35 -12.91 10.19 -6.34
C VAL A 35 -12.99 8.72 -6.75
N ALA A 36 -14.04 8.00 -6.34
CA ALA A 36 -14.30 6.64 -6.84
C ALA A 36 -14.55 6.62 -8.35
N GLU A 37 -15.29 7.60 -8.91
CA GLU A 37 -15.53 7.70 -10.36
C GLU A 37 -14.25 7.91 -11.17
N LEU A 38 -13.27 8.63 -10.63
CA LEU A 38 -11.97 8.84 -11.28
C LEU A 38 -11.11 7.58 -11.25
N ASN A 39 -11.33 6.71 -10.28
CA ASN A 39 -10.63 5.44 -10.08
C ASN A 39 -11.63 4.27 -10.06
N PRO A 40 -12.30 3.95 -11.19
CA PRO A 40 -13.38 2.96 -11.21
C PRO A 40 -12.93 1.55 -10.80
N GLY A 41 -11.62 1.24 -10.85
CA GLY A 41 -11.05 0.01 -10.29
C GLY A 41 -10.94 -0.03 -8.75
N ARG A 42 -11.38 1.04 -8.07
CA ARG A 42 -11.32 1.24 -6.61
C ARG A 42 -12.69 1.69 -6.04
N ASP A 43 -13.79 1.44 -6.75
CA ASP A 43 -15.13 1.81 -6.29
C ASP A 43 -15.53 1.00 -5.04
N ARG A 44 -15.23 1.61 -3.88
CA ARG A 44 -15.41 1.04 -2.54
C ARG A 44 -16.38 1.91 -1.76
N LYS A 45 -17.26 1.26 -1.01
CA LYS A 45 -18.24 1.94 -0.13
C LYS A 45 -17.57 2.78 0.97
N VAL A 46 -16.39 2.36 1.43
CA VAL A 46 -15.57 3.05 2.42
C VAL A 46 -14.18 3.19 1.83
N GLN A 47 -13.71 4.42 1.74
CA GLN A 47 -12.40 4.76 1.19
C GLN A 47 -11.31 4.78 2.26
N ILE A 48 -10.06 4.62 1.85
CA ILE A 48 -8.89 4.69 2.74
C ILE A 48 -8.07 5.95 2.44
N MET A 49 -7.77 6.70 3.49
CA MET A 49 -6.92 7.88 3.47
C MET A 49 -5.63 7.61 4.23
N ALA A 50 -4.50 7.69 3.53
CA ALA A 50 -3.17 7.53 4.10
C ALA A 50 -2.69 8.82 4.77
N PHE A 51 -2.42 8.78 6.08
CA PHE A 51 -2.00 9.97 6.83
C PHE A 51 -0.57 10.41 6.49
N ARG A 52 -0.40 11.61 5.92
CA ARG A 52 0.87 12.16 5.42
C ARG A 52 1.54 11.28 4.36
N GLY A 53 0.71 10.60 3.57
CA GLY A 53 1.14 9.53 2.67
C GLY A 53 1.39 8.22 3.42
N MET A 54 2.22 7.36 2.85
CA MET A 54 2.60 6.07 3.46
C MET A 54 3.75 6.24 4.46
N ARG A 55 3.55 7.04 5.52
CA ARG A 55 4.63 7.48 6.42
C ARG A 55 5.34 6.38 7.21
N GLY A 56 4.78 5.17 7.25
CA GLY A 56 5.47 4.00 7.81
C GLY A 56 6.50 3.38 6.86
N SER A 57 6.44 3.69 5.56
CA SER A 57 7.29 3.10 4.51
C SER A 57 8.18 4.12 3.78
N ALA A 58 7.87 5.41 3.88
CA ALA A 58 8.57 6.51 3.24
C ALA A 58 8.52 7.79 4.10
N PRO A 59 9.46 8.75 3.93
CA PRO A 59 9.45 10.01 4.66
C PRO A 59 8.13 10.76 4.45
N GLU A 60 7.45 11.11 5.54
CA GLU A 60 6.12 11.73 5.49
C GLU A 60 6.09 13.01 4.65
N ASN A 61 4.96 13.31 4.00
CA ASN A 61 4.77 14.56 3.25
C ASN A 61 5.76 14.78 2.07
N THR A 62 6.39 13.73 1.57
CA THR A 62 7.30 13.77 0.41
C THR A 62 6.74 13.04 -0.81
N ARG A 63 7.36 13.23 -1.98
CA ARG A 63 6.98 12.52 -3.22
C ARG A 63 6.94 10.99 -3.04
N PRO A 64 7.97 10.32 -2.49
CA PRO A 64 7.90 8.88 -2.24
C PRO A 64 6.71 8.43 -1.40
N ALA A 65 6.30 9.19 -0.38
CA ALA A 65 5.15 8.83 0.44
C ALA A 65 3.81 8.97 -0.30
N LEU A 66 3.69 9.97 -1.17
CA LEU A 66 2.52 10.18 -2.03
C LEU A 66 2.44 9.10 -3.13
N GLU A 67 3.54 8.88 -3.85
CA GLU A 67 3.62 7.88 -4.93
C GLU A 67 3.35 6.48 -4.38
N ARG A 68 3.91 6.16 -3.21
CA ARG A 68 3.64 4.87 -2.57
C ARG A 68 2.17 4.69 -2.20
N ALA A 69 1.49 5.71 -1.67
CA ALA A 69 0.06 5.64 -1.38
C ALA A 69 -0.76 5.36 -2.65
N ILE A 70 -0.40 6.02 -3.75
CA ILE A 70 -1.05 5.82 -5.06
C ILE A 70 -0.82 4.40 -5.58
N ASP A 71 0.42 3.92 -5.54
CA ASP A 71 0.82 2.60 -6.03
C ASP A 71 0.20 1.46 -5.21
N ASP A 72 0.04 1.66 -3.90
CA ASP A 72 -0.59 0.73 -2.97
C ASP A 72 -2.12 0.73 -3.06
N GLY A 73 -2.71 1.67 -3.82
CA GLY A 73 -4.13 1.68 -4.08
C GLY A 73 -4.96 2.59 -3.19
N MET A 74 -4.35 3.49 -2.44
CA MET A 74 -5.08 4.36 -1.52
C MET A 74 -5.95 5.35 -2.28
N ASP A 75 -7.16 5.56 -1.78
CA ASP A 75 -8.14 6.45 -2.39
C ASP A 75 -7.77 7.90 -2.15
N TRP A 76 -7.27 8.21 -0.94
CA TRP A 76 -6.89 9.54 -0.52
C TRP A 76 -5.52 9.58 0.15
N VAL A 77 -4.88 10.74 0.04
CA VAL A 77 -3.67 11.08 0.80
C VAL A 77 -3.94 12.32 1.63
N TRP A 78 -3.73 12.25 2.94
CA TRP A 78 -3.72 13.43 3.80
C TRP A 78 -2.33 14.07 3.74
N VAL A 79 -2.25 15.39 3.67
CA VAL A 79 -1.00 16.15 3.72
C VAL A 79 -1.14 17.42 4.55
N ASP A 80 -0.02 17.91 5.09
CA ASP A 80 0.02 19.21 5.78
C ASP A 80 0.51 20.29 4.81
N VAL A 81 -0.20 21.42 4.72
CA VAL A 81 0.19 22.55 3.85
C VAL A 81 0.52 23.77 4.69
N ARG A 82 1.70 24.35 4.47
CA ARG A 82 2.24 25.54 5.15
C ARG A 82 2.78 26.54 4.12
N SER A 83 2.95 27.81 4.50
CA SER A 83 3.58 28.82 3.63
C SER A 83 5.01 29.11 4.03
N THR A 84 5.88 29.22 3.03
CA THR A 84 7.21 29.84 3.13
C THR A 84 7.13 31.35 3.37
N SER A 85 8.27 31.99 3.62
CA SER A 85 8.35 33.44 3.85
C SER A 85 7.97 34.29 2.62
N ASP A 86 8.18 33.76 1.41
CA ASP A 86 7.71 34.31 0.14
C ASP A 86 6.28 33.85 -0.23
N GLY A 87 5.58 33.26 0.74
CA GLY A 87 4.16 32.92 0.67
C GLY A 87 3.84 31.75 -0.25
N ILE A 88 4.80 30.90 -0.61
CA ILE A 88 4.58 29.72 -1.46
C ILE A 88 4.07 28.56 -0.59
N PRO A 89 2.88 27.99 -0.89
CA PRO A 89 2.39 26.81 -0.22
C PRO A 89 3.26 25.59 -0.52
N VAL A 90 3.70 24.91 0.53
CA VAL A 90 4.49 23.68 0.49
C VAL A 90 3.90 22.62 1.38
N ILE A 91 4.22 21.36 1.07
CA ILE A 91 3.81 20.23 1.90
C ILE A 91 4.85 20.01 3.00
N PHE A 92 4.46 20.27 4.25
CA PHE A 92 5.32 20.08 5.41
C PHE A 92 4.53 20.00 6.72
N ALA A 93 4.93 19.06 7.58
CA ALA A 93 4.31 18.85 8.88
C ALA A 93 5.13 19.48 10.01
N GLY A 94 4.67 20.63 10.49
CA GLY A 94 5.27 21.36 11.61
C GLY A 94 5.67 22.77 11.20
N ASP A 95 6.26 23.51 12.14
CA ASP A 95 6.79 24.85 11.89
C ASP A 95 8.33 24.85 11.83
N ALA A 96 8.96 23.93 12.57
CA ALA A 96 10.39 23.74 12.67
C ALA A 96 10.89 22.78 11.58
N LEU A 97 11.97 23.13 10.88
CA LEU A 97 12.56 22.31 9.83
C LEU A 97 13.41 21.15 10.37
N GLU A 98 13.83 21.26 11.62
CA GLU A 98 14.58 20.23 12.33
C GLU A 98 13.82 18.89 12.35
N GLU A 99 14.55 17.80 12.59
CA GLU A 99 14.08 16.41 12.65
C GLU A 99 13.64 15.80 11.32
N LYS A 100 13.08 16.60 10.39
CA LYS A 100 12.51 16.12 9.13
C LYS A 100 13.20 16.64 7.88
N THR A 101 14.19 17.52 8.07
CA THR A 101 15.02 18.01 6.97
C THR A 101 16.47 18.17 7.40
N SER A 102 17.36 18.42 6.44
CA SER A 102 18.74 18.85 6.68
C SER A 102 18.86 20.32 7.10
N GLY A 103 17.74 21.06 7.17
CA GLY A 103 17.70 22.48 7.54
C GLY A 103 17.46 22.71 9.02
N SER A 104 17.48 23.99 9.41
CA SER A 104 17.19 24.45 10.77
C SER A 104 16.46 25.79 10.73
N GLY A 105 15.65 26.08 11.74
CA GLY A 105 14.83 27.27 11.83
C GLY A 105 13.38 27.03 11.44
N MET A 106 12.61 28.11 11.39
CA MET A 106 11.19 28.06 11.09
C MET A 106 10.95 28.10 9.59
N LEU A 107 10.08 27.22 9.07
CA LEU A 107 9.68 27.19 7.67
C LEU A 107 9.14 28.56 7.20
N SER A 108 8.39 29.24 8.06
CA SER A 108 7.81 30.56 7.78
C SER A 108 8.84 31.69 7.62
N GLN A 109 10.11 31.44 7.94
CA GLN A 109 11.22 32.39 7.81
C GLN A 109 12.09 32.13 6.59
N MET A 110 11.87 31.02 5.86
CA MET A 110 12.67 30.62 4.71
C MET A 110 11.86 30.72 3.42
N THR A 111 12.52 31.12 2.33
CA THR A 111 11.93 31.17 0.98
C THR A 111 11.77 29.76 0.41
N PHE A 112 10.94 29.60 -0.62
CA PHE A 112 10.82 28.30 -1.30
C PHE A 112 12.14 27.81 -1.88
N GLU A 113 12.94 28.70 -2.46
CA GLU A 113 14.25 28.34 -3.05
C GLU A 113 15.19 27.73 -1.99
N GLU A 114 15.22 28.31 -0.78
CA GLU A 114 16.03 27.80 0.32
C GLU A 114 15.53 26.44 0.83
N ILE A 115 14.21 26.27 1.00
CA ILE A 115 13.68 25.00 1.52
C ILE A 115 13.69 23.87 0.49
N ALA A 116 13.58 24.19 -0.81
CA ALA A 116 13.64 23.21 -1.89
C ALA A 116 15.03 22.59 -2.05
N ALA A 117 16.08 23.24 -1.53
CA ALA A 117 17.44 22.71 -1.49
C ALA A 117 17.70 21.73 -0.33
N LEU A 118 16.79 21.64 0.65
CA LEU A 118 16.97 20.80 1.83
C LEU A 118 16.66 19.34 1.51
N ASP A 119 17.45 18.43 2.06
CA ASP A 119 17.09 17.02 2.12
C ASP A 119 15.95 16.85 3.12
N ALA A 120 14.91 16.10 2.75
CA ALA A 120 13.74 15.77 3.55
C ALA A 120 13.51 14.24 3.63
N GLY A 121 14.52 13.44 3.30
CA GLY A 121 14.39 11.98 3.21
C GLY A 121 15.43 11.18 3.98
N GLU A 122 16.68 11.65 4.10
CA GLU A 122 17.77 10.93 4.77
C GLU A 122 17.47 10.64 6.25
N TRP A 123 16.74 11.53 6.92
CA TRP A 123 16.28 11.33 8.31
C TRP A 123 15.44 10.06 8.49
N PHE A 124 14.73 9.64 7.44
CA PHE A 124 13.91 8.44 7.44
C PHE A 124 14.77 7.20 7.15
N ALA A 125 15.54 7.24 6.06
CA ALA A 125 16.52 6.22 5.75
C ALA A 125 17.47 6.70 4.64
N GLU A 126 18.68 6.16 4.62
CA GLU A 126 19.73 6.48 3.63
C GLU A 126 19.24 6.38 2.18
N ARG A 127 18.39 5.40 1.87
CA ARG A 127 17.84 5.20 0.52
C ARG A 127 16.95 6.35 0.00
N PHE A 128 16.53 7.25 0.89
CA PHE A 128 15.76 8.45 0.56
C PHE A 128 16.59 9.73 0.57
N ARG A 129 17.91 9.63 0.68
CA ARG A 129 18.80 10.79 0.53
C ARG A 129 18.57 11.47 -0.82
N GLY A 130 18.53 12.79 -0.82
CA GLY A 130 18.26 13.65 -1.97
C GLY A 130 16.78 13.87 -2.26
N ILE A 131 15.86 13.36 -1.44
CA ILE A 131 14.44 13.71 -1.53
C ILE A 131 14.25 15.11 -0.95
N HIS A 132 13.50 15.97 -1.64
CA HIS A 132 13.29 17.37 -1.25
C HIS A 132 11.83 17.63 -0.86
N LEU A 133 11.61 18.77 -0.18
CA LEU A 133 10.27 19.27 0.13
C LEU A 133 9.49 19.63 -1.14
N LEU A 134 8.19 19.38 -1.13
CA LEU A 134 7.32 19.59 -2.28
C LEU A 134 6.59 20.94 -2.22
N PRO A 135 6.60 21.74 -3.30
CA PRO A 135 5.59 22.76 -3.46
C PRO A 135 4.22 22.10 -3.67
N LEU A 136 3.15 22.77 -3.23
CA LEU A 136 1.79 22.24 -3.34
C LEU A 136 1.42 21.91 -4.81
N SER A 137 1.87 22.73 -5.77
CA SER A 137 1.63 22.51 -7.20
C SER A 137 2.14 21.16 -7.70
N GLU A 138 3.30 20.71 -7.22
CA GLU A 138 3.87 19.43 -7.61
C GLU A 138 3.08 18.26 -7.03
N ALA A 139 2.66 18.37 -5.77
CA ALA A 139 1.82 17.36 -5.15
C ALA A 139 0.45 17.22 -5.81
N LEU A 140 -0.20 18.34 -6.18
CA LEU A 140 -1.42 18.34 -6.99
C LEU A 140 -1.19 17.65 -8.35
N GLY A 141 -0.01 17.83 -8.95
CA GLY A 141 0.39 17.12 -10.16
C GLY A 141 0.58 15.61 -9.97
N ILE A 142 1.14 15.19 -8.84
CA ILE A 142 1.37 13.77 -8.51
C ILE A 142 0.04 13.01 -8.38
N ILE A 143 -0.93 13.58 -7.65
CA ILE A 143 -2.23 12.95 -7.36
C ILE A 143 -3.22 13.00 -8.51
N ARG A 144 -3.01 13.90 -9.48
CA ARG A 144 -3.98 14.19 -10.54
C ARG A 144 -4.40 12.93 -11.29
N ASN A 145 -5.70 12.65 -11.27
CA ASN A 145 -6.36 11.48 -11.88
C ASN A 145 -5.89 10.14 -11.31
N LYS A 146 -5.37 10.12 -10.08
CA LYS A 146 -4.83 8.92 -9.43
C LYS A 146 -5.35 8.72 -8.00
N ALA A 147 -5.53 9.79 -7.23
CA ALA A 147 -6.04 9.75 -5.86
C ALA A 147 -6.60 11.12 -5.45
N GLY A 148 -7.42 11.14 -4.40
CA GLY A 148 -7.80 12.37 -3.72
C GLY A 148 -6.69 12.91 -2.82
N LEU A 149 -6.67 14.22 -2.60
CA LEU A 149 -5.73 14.90 -1.70
C LEU A 149 -6.48 15.69 -0.63
N CYS A 150 -6.36 15.26 0.62
CA CYS A 150 -6.86 15.99 1.77
C CYS A 150 -5.74 16.87 2.35
N MET A 151 -5.96 18.17 2.43
CA MET A 151 -4.92 19.15 2.78
C MET A 151 -5.26 19.86 4.09
N ASP A 152 -4.47 19.64 5.14
CA ASP A 152 -4.51 20.42 6.38
C ASP A 152 -3.74 21.73 6.20
N CYS A 153 -4.48 22.78 5.85
CA CYS A 153 -4.00 24.11 5.52
C CYS A 153 -3.90 24.99 6.77
N ARG A 154 -2.69 25.45 7.10
CA ARG A 154 -2.45 26.38 8.21
C ARG A 154 -1.45 27.44 7.82
N GLY A 155 -1.78 28.71 8.09
CA GLY A 155 -0.92 29.85 7.73
C GLY A 155 -0.73 29.98 6.22
N VAL A 156 -1.75 29.65 5.42
CA VAL A 156 -1.72 29.72 3.96
C VAL A 156 -2.78 30.68 3.44
N ASP A 157 -2.48 31.32 2.31
CA ASP A 157 -3.39 32.21 1.61
C ASP A 157 -4.43 31.40 0.81
N ALA A 158 -5.71 31.65 1.08
CA ALA A 158 -6.82 30.92 0.47
C ALA A 158 -6.92 31.14 -1.04
N GLU A 159 -6.71 32.37 -1.54
CA GLU A 159 -6.74 32.68 -2.97
C GLU A 159 -5.63 31.93 -3.71
N LYS A 160 -4.42 31.92 -3.15
CA LYS A 160 -3.27 31.24 -3.76
C LYS A 160 -3.45 29.72 -3.80
N VAL A 161 -3.97 29.11 -2.73
CA VAL A 161 -4.31 27.68 -2.72
C VAL A 161 -5.37 27.36 -3.80
N LEU A 162 -6.43 28.18 -3.90
CA LEU A 162 -7.47 28.00 -4.91
C LEU A 162 -6.95 28.17 -6.35
N GLU A 163 -6.06 29.15 -6.58
CA GLU A 163 -5.41 29.34 -7.88
C GLU A 163 -4.60 28.11 -8.28
N MET A 164 -3.83 27.53 -7.35
CA MET A 164 -3.05 26.31 -7.60
C MET A 164 -3.94 25.11 -7.91
N ILE A 165 -5.05 24.93 -7.18
CA ILE A 165 -6.04 23.87 -7.42
C ILE A 165 -6.65 24.01 -8.82
N ARG A 166 -7.12 25.21 -9.18
CA ARG A 166 -7.74 25.50 -10.49
C ARG A 166 -6.76 25.30 -11.64
N THR A 167 -5.53 25.79 -11.47
CA THR A 167 -4.46 25.64 -12.48
C THR A 167 -4.11 24.17 -12.70
N SER A 168 -4.17 23.37 -11.64
CA SER A 168 -3.89 21.92 -11.72
C SER A 168 -5.07 21.12 -12.28
N GLY A 169 -6.29 21.68 -12.28
CA GLY A 169 -7.50 21.00 -12.76
C GLY A 169 -7.90 19.80 -11.90
N VAL A 170 -7.79 19.95 -10.58
CA VAL A 170 -8.04 18.88 -9.57
C VAL A 170 -9.14 19.28 -8.57
N GLU A 171 -10.01 20.22 -8.93
CA GLU A 171 -11.07 20.78 -8.08
C GLU A 171 -11.98 19.69 -7.45
N ASN A 172 -12.24 18.60 -8.19
CA ASN A 172 -13.05 17.47 -7.74
C ASN A 172 -12.27 16.36 -7.03
N GLN A 173 -10.97 16.57 -6.75
CA GLN A 173 -10.06 15.58 -6.14
C GLN A 173 -9.46 16.08 -4.83
N VAL A 174 -9.87 17.25 -4.35
CA VAL A 174 -9.29 17.89 -3.18
C VAL A 174 -10.30 18.06 -2.06
N LEU A 175 -9.81 17.93 -0.83
CA LEU A 175 -10.58 18.17 0.40
C LEU A 175 -9.75 19.07 1.32
N LEU A 176 -10.23 20.28 1.60
CA LEU A 176 -9.49 21.25 2.40
C LEU A 176 -9.90 21.20 3.87
N SER A 177 -8.93 21.03 4.76
CA SER A 177 -9.06 21.16 6.21
C SER A 177 -8.29 22.38 6.69
N GLY A 178 -8.75 23.03 7.76
CA GLY A 178 -8.10 24.23 8.29
C GLY A 178 -8.90 24.87 9.43
N THR A 179 -8.62 26.13 9.74
CA THR A 179 -9.42 26.87 10.73
C THR A 179 -10.81 27.21 10.16
N PRO A 180 -11.83 27.43 11.01
CA PRO A 180 -13.17 27.81 10.54
C PRO A 180 -13.16 29.05 9.61
N GLU A 181 -12.30 30.03 9.89
CA GLU A 181 -12.16 31.24 9.07
C GLU A 181 -11.62 30.92 7.68
N PHE A 182 -10.57 30.10 7.60
CA PHE A 182 -10.00 29.64 6.34
C PHE A 182 -11.03 28.85 5.52
N LEU A 183 -11.77 27.93 6.14
CA LEU A 183 -12.79 27.14 5.45
C LEU A 183 -13.95 28.01 4.95
N ALA A 184 -14.39 28.99 5.73
CA ALA A 184 -15.40 29.96 5.32
C ALA A 184 -14.93 30.81 4.12
N GLU A 185 -13.67 31.25 4.15
CA GLU A 185 -13.05 32.00 3.06
C GLU A 185 -12.96 31.16 1.77
N ILE A 186 -12.48 29.91 1.87
CA ILE A 186 -12.44 28.96 0.75
C ILE A 186 -13.82 28.77 0.13
N ARG A 187 -14.86 28.55 0.96
CA ARG A 187 -16.23 28.37 0.47
C ARG A 187 -16.73 29.62 -0.26
N ASN A 188 -16.43 30.80 0.25
CA ASN A 188 -16.81 32.06 -0.39
C ASN A 188 -16.10 32.26 -1.74
N LEU A 189 -14.77 32.17 -1.75
CA LEU A 189 -13.93 32.39 -2.94
C LEU A 189 -14.11 31.32 -4.03
N SER A 190 -14.50 30.11 -3.65
CA SER A 190 -14.82 29.02 -4.57
C SER A 190 -16.30 28.93 -4.93
N ASN A 191 -17.17 29.76 -4.34
CA ASN A 191 -18.62 29.63 -4.44
C ASN A 191 -19.09 28.18 -4.12
N GLY A 192 -18.47 27.57 -3.12
CA GLY A 192 -18.72 26.18 -2.69
C GLY A 192 -18.26 25.09 -3.66
N GLN A 193 -17.44 25.40 -4.67
CA GLN A 193 -16.96 24.39 -5.63
C GLN A 193 -15.85 23.49 -5.07
N ILE A 194 -15.12 23.95 -4.06
CA ILE A 194 -14.07 23.17 -3.42
C ILE A 194 -14.57 22.59 -2.09
N ALA A 195 -14.43 21.28 -1.94
CA ALA A 195 -14.91 20.57 -0.76
C ALA A 195 -14.07 20.91 0.49
N THR A 196 -14.75 21.02 1.62
CA THR A 196 -14.17 21.36 2.92
C THR A 196 -14.40 20.24 3.95
N LEU A 197 -13.44 20.08 4.86
CA LEU A 197 -13.47 19.14 5.97
C LEU A 197 -13.21 19.87 7.28
N THR A 198 -14.11 19.67 8.24
CA THR A 198 -13.97 20.17 9.60
C THR A 198 -13.76 19.04 10.59
N GLU A 199 -13.18 19.34 11.74
CA GLU A 199 -13.07 18.41 12.85
C GLU A 199 -14.09 18.82 13.93
N LYS A 200 -14.94 17.88 14.35
CA LYS A 200 -15.94 18.12 15.40
C LYS A 200 -15.90 17.04 16.47
N SER A 201 -15.94 17.48 17.74
CA SER A 201 -16.25 16.63 18.88
C SER A 201 -17.74 16.27 18.92
N ILE A 202 -18.12 15.32 19.77
CA ILE A 202 -19.52 14.87 19.92
C ILE A 202 -20.43 16.04 20.31
N GLU A 203 -19.96 16.90 21.20
CA GLU A 203 -20.68 18.07 21.72
C GLU A 203 -20.89 19.13 20.63
N GLN A 204 -19.97 19.23 19.67
CA GLN A 204 -20.03 20.18 18.57
C GLN A 204 -21.00 19.76 17.44
N LEU A 205 -21.47 18.50 17.46
CA LEU A 205 -22.47 17.99 16.50
C LEU A 205 -23.89 18.52 16.73
N GLU A 206 -24.12 19.33 17.75
CA GLU A 206 -25.38 20.08 17.93
C GLU A 206 -25.44 21.34 17.05
N GLN A 207 -24.29 21.82 16.58
CA GLN A 207 -24.22 22.96 15.66
C GLN A 207 -24.42 22.50 14.21
N PRO A 208 -24.98 23.36 13.33
CA PRO A 208 -25.08 23.06 11.89
C PRO A 208 -23.72 22.63 11.32
N VAL A 209 -23.73 21.61 10.46
CA VAL A 209 -22.57 21.21 9.66
C VAL A 209 -22.71 21.91 8.32
N GLU A 210 -21.80 22.83 8.03
CA GLU A 210 -21.78 23.58 6.75
C GLU A 210 -20.77 22.99 5.76
N GLU A 211 -19.83 22.21 6.27
CA GLU A 211 -18.77 21.54 5.52
C GLU A 211 -19.23 20.23 4.89
N ASP A 212 -18.55 19.86 3.81
CA ASP A 212 -18.89 18.69 3.00
C ASP A 212 -18.49 17.38 3.69
N ALA A 213 -17.52 17.44 4.60
CA ALA A 213 -17.07 16.31 5.40
C ALA A 213 -16.77 16.70 6.85
N VAL A 214 -16.99 15.76 7.77
CA VAL A 214 -16.62 15.87 9.18
C VAL A 214 -15.67 14.75 9.53
N LYS A 215 -14.51 15.12 10.09
CA LYS A 215 -13.57 14.19 10.71
C LYS A 215 -13.92 14.01 12.18
N ILE A 216 -14.01 12.74 12.61
CA ILE A 216 -14.23 12.35 14.00
C ILE A 216 -13.19 11.33 14.44
N SER A 217 -12.75 11.38 15.70
CA SER A 217 -11.84 10.37 16.25
C SER A 217 -12.56 9.04 16.52
N ILE A 218 -11.86 7.93 16.34
CA ILE A 218 -12.29 6.60 16.79
C ILE A 218 -12.35 6.51 18.33
N GLN A 219 -11.60 7.35 19.04
CA GLN A 219 -11.63 7.44 20.49
C GLN A 219 -12.94 8.08 20.96
N GLY A 220 -13.69 7.37 21.81
CA GLY A 220 -15.04 7.79 22.20
C GLY A 220 -16.10 7.63 21.10
N PHE A 221 -15.75 7.01 19.97
CA PHE A 221 -16.64 6.86 18.82
C PHE A 221 -17.90 6.03 19.11
N HIS A 222 -19.05 6.56 18.69
CA HIS A 222 -20.34 5.89 18.70
C HIS A 222 -20.96 5.85 17.28
N PRO A 223 -21.43 4.69 16.79
CA PRO A 223 -21.98 4.56 15.42
C PRO A 223 -23.09 5.56 15.07
N ASP A 224 -23.90 5.98 16.05
CA ASP A 224 -24.98 6.94 15.81
C ASP A 224 -24.48 8.35 15.45
N GLN A 225 -23.23 8.69 15.77
CA GLN A 225 -22.62 9.94 15.30
C GLN A 225 -22.48 9.95 13.79
N VAL A 226 -22.03 8.83 13.21
CA VAL A 226 -21.90 8.69 11.75
C VAL A 226 -23.25 8.88 11.08
N LYS A 227 -24.30 8.24 11.61
CA LYS A 227 -25.67 8.40 11.10
C LYS A 227 -26.17 9.85 11.23
N LYS A 228 -25.90 10.51 12.37
CA LYS A 228 -26.30 11.90 12.62
C LYS A 228 -25.65 12.85 11.62
N ILE A 229 -24.33 12.73 11.40
CA ILE A 229 -23.59 13.55 10.44
C ILE A 229 -24.07 13.27 9.02
N LYS A 230 -24.20 11.99 8.63
CA LYS A 230 -24.73 11.64 7.30
C LYS A 230 -26.15 12.16 7.07
N GLY A 231 -26.96 12.27 8.13
CA GLY A 231 -28.28 12.90 8.08
C GLY A 231 -28.27 14.39 7.71
N THR A 232 -27.14 15.10 7.84
CA THR A 232 -26.98 16.48 7.36
C THR A 232 -26.57 16.56 5.90
N GLY A 233 -26.26 15.43 5.26
CA GLY A 233 -25.68 15.35 3.91
C GLY A 233 -24.15 15.42 3.89
N ALA A 234 -23.48 15.56 5.04
CA ALA A 234 -22.03 15.58 5.12
C ALA A 234 -21.45 14.15 5.14
N GLN A 235 -20.25 14.01 4.56
CA GLN A 235 -19.47 12.78 4.58
C GLN A 235 -18.73 12.64 5.92
N VAL A 236 -18.38 11.40 6.29
CA VAL A 236 -17.74 11.13 7.59
C VAL A 236 -16.39 10.49 7.38
N VAL A 237 -15.34 11.17 7.85
CA VAL A 237 -13.98 10.63 7.94
C VAL A 237 -13.76 10.18 9.38
N VAL A 238 -13.46 8.89 9.57
CA VAL A 238 -13.13 8.36 10.90
C VAL A 238 -11.61 8.27 11.01
N ASP A 239 -11.04 9.06 11.91
CA ASP A 239 -9.61 9.05 12.23
C ASP A 239 -9.32 7.93 13.23
N THR A 240 -8.64 6.88 12.79
CA THR A 240 -8.36 5.69 13.60
C THR A 240 -6.99 5.70 14.25
N ARG A 241 -6.17 6.74 14.02
CA ARG A 241 -4.75 6.74 14.42
C ARG A 241 -4.52 6.55 15.93
N GLU A 242 -5.45 6.98 16.77
CA GLU A 242 -5.38 6.77 18.23
C GLU A 242 -5.64 5.31 18.65
N LYS A 243 -6.30 4.51 17.81
CA LYS A 243 -6.55 3.07 17.98
C LYS A 243 -6.47 2.36 16.63
N ASP A 244 -5.27 2.33 16.05
CA ASP A 244 -5.10 1.97 14.64
C ASP A 244 -4.95 0.45 14.44
N GLU A 245 -6.07 -0.25 14.59
CA GLU A 245 -6.16 -1.70 14.65
C GLU A 245 -7.39 -2.25 13.90
N PRO A 246 -7.40 -3.54 13.50
CA PRO A 246 -8.49 -4.14 12.73
C PRO A 246 -9.88 -3.95 13.32
N VAL A 247 -10.02 -4.00 14.66
CA VAL A 247 -11.32 -3.82 15.34
C VAL A 247 -11.85 -2.39 15.15
N SER A 248 -10.98 -1.39 15.19
CA SER A 248 -11.34 0.02 14.94
C SER A 248 -11.76 0.25 13.51
N TRP A 249 -11.01 -0.28 12.54
CA TRP A 249 -11.36 -0.17 11.12
C TRP A 249 -12.71 -0.84 10.84
N GLN A 250 -12.95 -2.06 11.35
CA GLN A 250 -14.23 -2.74 11.22
C GLN A 250 -15.39 -1.94 11.82
N LYS A 251 -15.19 -1.36 13.01
CA LYS A 251 -16.19 -0.49 13.65
C LYS A 251 -16.54 0.73 12.79
N ALA A 252 -15.54 1.38 12.19
CA ALA A 252 -15.75 2.52 11.29
C ALA A 252 -16.55 2.10 10.03
N ILE A 253 -16.18 0.98 9.41
CA ILE A 253 -16.86 0.41 8.23
C ILE A 253 -18.32 0.12 8.54
N GLU A 254 -18.60 -0.60 9.64
CA GLU A 254 -19.95 -1.03 10.02
C GLU A 254 -20.86 0.12 10.42
N SER A 255 -20.27 1.21 10.91
CA SER A 255 -21.00 2.44 11.22
C SER A 255 -21.37 3.23 9.97
N GLY A 256 -20.85 2.84 8.80
CA GLY A 256 -21.07 3.52 7.54
C GLY A 256 -20.21 4.76 7.38
N ALA A 257 -18.96 4.76 7.86
CA ALA A 257 -18.00 5.81 7.53
C ALA A 257 -17.87 5.98 6.01
N SER A 258 -17.55 7.19 5.54
CA SER A 258 -17.24 7.44 4.13
C SER A 258 -15.76 7.16 3.83
N CYS A 259 -14.91 7.47 4.80
CA CYS A 259 -13.47 7.26 4.70
C CYS A 259 -12.86 6.92 6.07
N ILE A 260 -11.79 6.13 6.07
CA ILE A 260 -10.93 5.90 7.23
C ILE A 260 -9.62 6.65 7.03
N LEU A 261 -9.22 7.47 8.01
CA LEU A 261 -7.90 8.08 8.07
C LEU A 261 -7.03 7.28 9.05
N THR A 262 -5.88 6.79 8.60
CA THR A 262 -5.07 5.81 9.33
C THR A 262 -3.57 5.99 9.06
N ASP A 263 -2.74 5.53 9.99
CA ASP A 263 -1.28 5.43 9.85
C ASP A 263 -0.84 4.08 9.26
N ARG A 264 -1.77 3.11 9.19
CA ARG A 264 -1.57 1.76 8.64
C ARG A 264 -2.55 1.48 7.48
N PRO A 265 -2.60 2.36 6.47
CA PRO A 265 -3.54 2.27 5.37
C PRO A 265 -3.45 0.95 4.61
N GLU A 266 -2.27 0.32 4.55
CA GLU A 266 -2.07 -0.99 3.92
C GLU A 266 -2.90 -2.10 4.58
N LEU A 267 -2.92 -2.15 5.91
CA LEU A 267 -3.68 -3.16 6.62
C LEU A 267 -5.16 -2.82 6.70
N ALA A 268 -5.51 -1.53 6.75
CA ALA A 268 -6.90 -1.09 6.65
C ALA A 268 -7.50 -1.47 5.28
N LEU A 269 -6.74 -1.28 4.20
CA LEU A 269 -7.14 -1.67 2.85
C LEU A 269 -7.27 -3.19 2.72
N ALA A 270 -6.30 -3.95 3.23
CA ALA A 270 -6.37 -5.41 3.24
C ALA A 270 -7.58 -5.92 4.05
N CYS A 271 -7.88 -5.29 5.20
CA CYS A 271 -9.05 -5.61 6.01
C CYS A 271 -10.36 -5.40 5.25
N LEU A 272 -10.47 -4.29 4.51
CA LEU A 272 -11.61 -4.03 3.61
C LEU A 272 -11.76 -5.10 2.53
N ILE A 273 -10.68 -5.42 1.82
CA ILE A 273 -10.71 -6.42 0.73
C ILE A 273 -11.14 -7.79 1.28
N HIS A 274 -10.54 -8.25 2.37
CA HIS A 274 -10.88 -9.54 2.99
C HIS A 274 -12.31 -9.59 3.55
N ARG A 275 -12.91 -8.45 3.85
CA ARG A 275 -14.32 -8.38 4.24
C ARG A 275 -15.24 -8.63 3.04
N GLU A 276 -14.89 -8.12 1.87
CA GLU A 276 -15.67 -8.31 0.64
C GLU A 276 -15.39 -9.66 -0.03
N MET A 277 -14.15 -10.14 0.04
CA MET A 277 -13.66 -11.39 -0.52
C MET A 277 -13.70 -12.51 0.53
N THR A 278 -14.78 -13.28 0.54
CA THR A 278 -14.97 -14.35 1.55
C THR A 278 -14.10 -15.58 1.30
N VAL A 279 -13.68 -15.82 0.05
CA VAL A 279 -12.78 -16.92 -0.33
C VAL A 279 -11.75 -16.36 -1.31
N PRO A 280 -10.45 -16.32 -0.96
CA PRO A 280 -9.40 -15.94 -1.90
C PRO A 280 -9.37 -16.87 -3.12
N PRO A 281 -9.22 -16.36 -4.35
CA PRO A 281 -9.19 -17.18 -5.56
C PRO A 281 -7.88 -17.94 -5.76
N VAL A 282 -6.84 -17.59 -5.01
CA VAL A 282 -5.50 -18.18 -5.08
C VAL A 282 -4.82 -18.08 -3.72
N LYS A 283 -3.88 -18.99 -3.41
CA LYS A 283 -3.00 -18.81 -2.25
C LYS A 283 -1.88 -17.82 -2.56
N TRP A 284 -1.23 -17.31 -1.52
CA TRP A 284 -0.14 -16.35 -1.71
C TRP A 284 0.93 -16.42 -0.61
N SER A 285 2.15 -16.10 -1.01
CA SER A 285 3.33 -16.02 -0.13
C SER A 285 3.86 -14.59 -0.12
N LEU A 286 4.28 -14.11 1.04
CA LEU A 286 5.02 -12.85 1.14
C LEU A 286 6.51 -13.13 1.25
N HIS A 287 7.24 -12.67 0.23
CA HIS A 287 8.67 -12.87 0.06
C HIS A 287 9.44 -12.14 1.15
N ARG A 288 10.19 -12.89 1.97
CA ARG A 288 10.92 -12.42 3.15
C ARG A 288 10.02 -11.71 4.17
N GLY A 289 8.74 -12.07 4.21
CA GLY A 289 7.69 -11.38 4.94
C GLY A 289 7.13 -10.17 4.19
N ALA A 290 6.49 -9.23 4.88
CA ALA A 290 5.96 -8.01 4.28
C ALA A 290 7.05 -6.93 4.05
N GLY A 291 8.08 -7.28 3.27
CA GLY A 291 9.34 -6.51 3.09
C GLY A 291 9.16 -5.07 2.57
N LEU A 292 7.98 -4.77 2.03
CA LEU A 292 7.61 -3.45 1.54
C LEU A 292 7.14 -2.48 2.65
N TYR A 293 6.82 -3.01 3.84
CA TYR A 293 6.26 -2.28 4.99
C TYR A 293 7.05 -2.48 6.29
N ALA A 294 7.94 -3.47 6.33
CA ALA A 294 8.82 -3.78 7.44
C ALA A 294 10.14 -4.35 6.90
N PRO A 295 11.26 -4.27 7.66
CA PRO A 295 12.54 -4.81 7.22
C PRO A 295 12.45 -6.31 6.91
N GLU A 296 12.89 -6.71 5.72
CA GLU A 296 12.84 -8.11 5.26
C GLU A 296 13.51 -9.09 6.25
N ASN A 297 13.01 -10.33 6.30
CA ASN A 297 13.53 -11.40 7.18
C ASN A 297 13.56 -11.06 8.69
N THR A 298 12.64 -10.21 9.16
CA THR A 298 12.51 -9.84 10.59
C THR A 298 11.16 -10.26 11.17
N LEU A 299 11.08 -10.37 12.51
CA LEU A 299 9.82 -10.72 13.18
C LEU A 299 8.68 -9.70 12.88
N PRO A 300 8.92 -8.38 12.80
CA PRO A 300 7.92 -7.43 12.33
C PRO A 300 7.38 -7.72 10.92
N ALA A 301 8.24 -8.08 9.96
CA ALA A 301 7.80 -8.40 8.59
C ALA A 301 6.93 -9.66 8.53
N PHE A 302 7.25 -10.67 9.35
CA PHE A 302 6.45 -11.90 9.47
C PHE A 302 5.13 -11.67 10.18
N SER A 303 5.13 -10.84 11.23
CA SER A 303 3.90 -10.43 11.92
C SER A 303 2.96 -9.66 10.99
N LEU A 304 3.51 -8.78 10.14
CA LEU A 304 2.71 -8.09 9.12
C LEU A 304 2.17 -9.07 8.08
N ALA A 305 2.95 -10.06 7.65
CA ALA A 305 2.48 -11.05 6.68
C ALA A 305 1.25 -11.83 7.19
N ALA A 306 1.25 -12.19 8.47
CA ALA A 306 0.07 -12.78 9.12
C ALA A 306 -1.10 -11.79 9.22
N GLN A 307 -0.85 -10.50 9.49
CA GLN A 307 -1.90 -9.46 9.51
C GLN A 307 -2.52 -9.24 8.12
N PHE A 308 -1.73 -9.38 7.05
CA PHE A 308 -2.23 -9.41 5.66
C PHE A 308 -3.04 -10.67 5.35
N LYS A 309 -2.97 -11.71 6.19
CA LYS A 309 -3.54 -13.05 5.97
C LYS A 309 -2.94 -13.75 4.76
N ALA A 310 -1.63 -13.64 4.59
CA ALA A 310 -0.89 -14.46 3.65
C ALA A 310 -1.01 -15.95 4.02
N ASP A 311 -1.03 -16.84 3.03
CA ASP A 311 -1.02 -18.28 3.28
C ASP A 311 0.38 -18.78 3.65
N PHE A 312 1.42 -18.15 3.11
CA PHE A 312 2.82 -18.51 3.35
C PHE A 312 3.66 -17.29 3.71
N ILE A 313 4.69 -17.53 4.51
CA ILE A 313 5.84 -16.62 4.69
C ILE A 313 7.03 -17.30 4.04
N GLU A 314 7.66 -16.61 3.09
CA GLU A 314 8.98 -16.99 2.61
C GLU A 314 10.07 -16.32 3.45
N PHE A 315 11.16 -17.04 3.67
CA PHE A 315 12.31 -16.55 4.42
C PHE A 315 13.59 -17.32 4.04
N ASP A 316 14.71 -16.64 4.27
CA ASP A 316 16.04 -17.08 3.91
C ASP A 316 16.86 -17.47 5.13
N VAL A 317 17.67 -18.52 5.04
CA VAL A 317 18.58 -18.93 6.13
C VAL A 317 20.05 -18.90 5.74
N ARG A 318 20.85 -18.24 6.57
CA ARG A 318 22.30 -18.15 6.45
C ARG A 318 22.99 -18.66 7.72
N LYS A 319 24.21 -19.17 7.55
CA LYS A 319 25.00 -19.78 8.62
C LYS A 319 26.16 -18.89 9.04
N THR A 320 26.36 -18.71 10.35
CA THR A 320 27.53 -18.01 10.91
C THR A 320 28.78 -18.88 10.90
N ARG A 321 29.92 -18.32 11.32
CA ARG A 321 31.19 -19.06 11.43
C ARG A 321 31.10 -20.25 12.39
N GLU A 322 30.40 -20.09 13.52
CA GLU A 322 30.24 -21.13 14.53
C GLU A 322 29.12 -22.13 14.19
N GLY A 323 28.34 -21.83 13.15
CA GLY A 323 27.35 -22.75 12.59
C GLY A 323 25.90 -22.50 13.01
N ASP A 324 25.62 -21.37 13.65
CA ASP A 324 24.25 -20.96 14.00
C ASP A 324 23.53 -20.37 12.79
N TYR A 325 22.21 -20.56 12.75
CA TYR A 325 21.37 -20.16 11.62
C TYR A 325 20.59 -18.87 11.91
N PHE A 326 20.70 -17.90 11.01
CA PHE A 326 20.04 -16.60 11.07
C PHE A 326 19.24 -16.33 9.81
N LEU A 327 18.19 -15.53 9.95
CA LEU A 327 17.32 -15.13 8.85
C LEU A 327 17.93 -13.94 8.12
N LEU A 328 18.45 -14.20 6.91
CA LEU A 328 19.12 -13.18 6.10
C LEU A 328 19.21 -13.66 4.65
N HIS A 329 18.82 -12.83 3.70
CA HIS A 329 18.91 -13.17 2.29
C HIS A 329 20.37 -13.21 1.78
N ASP A 330 21.07 -12.08 1.99
CA ASP A 330 22.37 -11.82 1.40
C ASP A 330 23.46 -12.67 2.08
N SER A 331 24.52 -13.02 1.34
CA SER A 331 25.71 -13.65 1.94
C SER A 331 26.57 -12.67 2.75
N LYS A 332 26.23 -11.38 2.72
CA LYS A 332 26.90 -10.28 3.42
C LYS A 332 25.93 -9.50 4.28
N LEU A 333 26.43 -8.94 5.37
CA LEU A 333 25.66 -8.18 6.36
C LEU A 333 25.30 -6.75 5.89
N ASN A 334 25.95 -6.27 4.83
CA ASN A 334 26.02 -4.85 4.47
C ASN A 334 24.70 -4.15 4.17
N ARG A 335 23.75 -4.81 3.50
CA ARG A 335 22.57 -4.14 2.92
C ARG A 335 21.46 -3.91 3.94
N THR A 336 21.20 -4.93 4.76
CA THR A 336 20.04 -4.98 5.66
C THR A 336 20.44 -4.96 7.12
N THR A 337 21.71 -4.68 7.43
CA THR A 337 22.17 -4.51 8.82
C THR A 337 23.19 -3.39 8.93
N ASN A 338 23.54 -3.01 10.16
CA ASN A 338 24.69 -2.14 10.44
C ASN A 338 26.06 -2.87 10.46
N GLY A 339 26.10 -4.17 10.10
CA GLY A 339 27.31 -4.98 10.00
C GLY A 339 27.96 -4.92 8.61
N GLN A 340 29.16 -5.48 8.50
CA GLN A 340 29.94 -5.53 7.26
C GLN A 340 30.55 -6.92 7.04
N GLY A 341 30.67 -7.31 5.77
CA GLY A 341 31.37 -8.53 5.37
C GLY A 341 30.50 -9.78 5.34
N PRO A 342 31.10 -10.94 5.03
CA PRO A 342 30.37 -12.20 4.87
C PRO A 342 29.85 -12.75 6.21
N ILE A 343 28.57 -13.15 6.28
CA ILE A 343 27.99 -13.71 7.51
C ILE A 343 28.69 -15.01 7.96
N ARG A 344 29.12 -15.84 7.00
CA ARG A 344 29.88 -17.08 7.27
C ARG A 344 31.22 -16.87 7.98
N GLU A 345 31.73 -15.63 8.00
CA GLU A 345 32.97 -15.25 8.67
C GLU A 345 32.71 -14.51 10.00
N ALA A 346 31.48 -14.04 10.20
CA ALA A 346 31.03 -13.35 11.40
C ALA A 346 30.74 -14.33 12.55
N SER A 347 30.95 -13.87 13.79
CA SER A 347 30.63 -14.66 14.96
C SER A 347 29.14 -14.57 15.30
N THR A 348 28.56 -15.64 15.85
CA THR A 348 27.16 -15.64 16.33
C THR A 348 26.84 -14.47 17.28
N PRO A 349 27.66 -14.16 18.31
CA PRO A 349 27.39 -13.03 19.18
C PRO A 349 27.40 -11.68 18.46
N LEU A 350 28.21 -11.53 17.39
CA LEU A 350 28.19 -10.31 16.59
C LEU A 350 26.86 -10.21 15.84
N VAL A 351 26.50 -11.23 15.07
CA VAL A 351 25.28 -11.22 14.23
C VAL A 351 24.02 -10.99 15.06
N ALA A 352 23.92 -11.64 16.23
CA ALA A 352 22.78 -11.48 17.15
C ALA A 352 22.60 -10.07 17.72
N THR A 353 23.60 -9.19 17.61
CA THR A 353 23.55 -7.81 18.14
C THR A 353 23.42 -6.76 17.06
N LEU A 354 23.46 -7.15 15.78
CA LEU A 354 23.32 -6.21 14.67
C LEU A 354 21.92 -5.63 14.65
N ASP A 355 21.83 -4.38 14.21
CA ASP A 355 20.56 -3.71 13.91
C ASP A 355 20.18 -4.04 12.46
N ALA A 356 19.03 -4.69 12.28
CA ALA A 356 18.45 -5.11 11.01
C ALA A 356 17.23 -4.29 10.58
N GLY A 357 16.93 -3.18 11.27
CA GLY A 357 15.71 -2.40 11.03
C GLY A 357 15.93 -0.92 10.72
N SER A 358 16.99 -0.30 11.25
CA SER A 358 17.30 1.12 11.05
C SER A 358 17.54 1.49 9.58
N TRP A 359 17.98 0.55 8.74
CA TRP A 359 18.13 0.77 7.31
C TRP A 359 16.77 0.95 6.60
N PHE A 360 15.70 0.40 7.19
CA PHE A 360 14.35 0.46 6.66
C PHE A 360 13.63 1.73 7.11
N SER A 361 13.50 1.97 8.41
CA SER A 361 12.94 3.23 8.93
C SER A 361 13.26 3.40 10.42
N PRO A 362 13.12 4.61 10.98
CA PRO A 362 13.48 4.87 12.38
C PRO A 362 12.60 4.09 13.36
N GLN A 363 11.40 3.67 12.94
CA GLN A 363 10.46 2.92 13.78
C GLN A 363 10.92 1.49 14.07
N PHE A 364 11.83 0.93 13.25
CA PHE A 364 12.40 -0.40 13.43
C PHE A 364 13.81 -0.37 14.01
N LYS A 365 14.25 0.79 14.52
CA LYS A 365 15.56 0.91 15.16
C LYS A 365 15.68 -0.07 16.32
N GLY A 366 16.77 -0.83 16.35
CA GLY A 366 17.02 -1.87 17.34
C GLY A 366 16.40 -3.23 17.05
N GLU A 367 15.70 -3.40 15.92
CA GLU A 367 15.33 -4.74 15.45
C GLU A 367 16.60 -5.55 15.17
N HIS A 368 16.65 -6.81 15.61
CA HIS A 368 17.81 -7.68 15.43
C HIS A 368 17.63 -8.66 14.28
N VAL A 369 18.73 -9.22 13.76
CA VAL A 369 18.66 -10.36 12.83
C VAL A 369 18.12 -11.58 13.58
N PRO A 370 16.94 -12.13 13.24
CA PRO A 370 16.39 -13.26 13.98
C PRO A 370 17.21 -14.53 13.76
N THR A 371 17.34 -15.37 14.78
CA THR A 371 17.76 -16.76 14.56
C THR A 371 16.63 -17.57 13.96
N LEU A 372 16.97 -18.66 13.27
CA LEU A 372 15.96 -19.61 12.78
C LEU A 372 15.10 -20.14 13.94
N ASP A 373 15.72 -20.49 15.06
CA ASP A 373 15.02 -20.98 16.26
C ASP A 373 14.02 -19.93 16.81
N GLN A 374 14.42 -18.66 16.90
CA GLN A 374 13.55 -17.58 17.37
C GLN A 374 12.32 -17.43 16.48
N PHE A 375 12.49 -17.51 15.17
CA PHE A 375 11.36 -17.43 14.24
C PHE A 375 10.47 -18.66 14.30
N LEU A 376 11.04 -19.87 14.26
CA LEU A 376 10.27 -21.12 14.29
C LEU A 376 9.46 -21.28 15.59
N GLU A 377 9.98 -20.79 16.71
CA GLU A 377 9.24 -20.75 17.99
C GLU A 377 8.03 -19.81 17.96
N ASN A 378 8.06 -18.79 17.10
CA ASN A 378 7.08 -17.70 17.08
C ASN A 378 6.33 -17.59 15.74
N VAL A 379 6.25 -18.68 14.97
CA VAL A 379 5.49 -18.70 13.71
C VAL A 379 4.02 -18.39 14.01
N PRO A 380 3.42 -17.35 13.38
CA PRO A 380 2.03 -17.02 13.60
C PRO A 380 1.08 -18.20 13.34
N ASP A 381 -0.05 -18.25 14.05
CA ASP A 381 -1.06 -19.27 13.78
C ASP A 381 -1.68 -19.09 12.39
N GLY A 382 -2.01 -20.19 11.73
CA GLY A 382 -2.72 -20.18 10.45
C GLY A 382 -1.89 -19.83 9.22
N ILE A 383 -0.58 -19.58 9.36
CA ILE A 383 0.33 -19.33 8.22
C ILE A 383 1.27 -20.53 7.98
N GLU A 384 1.55 -20.85 6.74
CA GLU A 384 2.48 -21.91 6.35
C GLU A 384 3.87 -21.30 6.07
N LEU A 385 4.90 -22.16 6.01
CA LEU A 385 6.28 -21.75 5.79
C LEU A 385 6.71 -22.13 4.37
N TYR A 386 7.20 -21.15 3.62
CA TYR A 386 7.97 -21.35 2.39
C TYR A 386 9.44 -21.17 2.77
N PHE A 387 10.21 -22.25 2.80
CA PHE A 387 11.62 -22.20 3.18
C PHE A 387 12.52 -22.20 1.93
N ASP A 388 13.27 -21.12 1.68
CA ASP A 388 14.37 -21.12 0.71
C ASP A 388 15.67 -21.64 1.36
N ALA A 389 16.02 -22.90 1.05
CA ALA A 389 17.13 -23.59 1.69
C ALA A 389 18.49 -23.22 1.07
N LYS A 390 19.12 -22.19 1.66
CA LYS A 390 20.45 -21.68 1.24
C LYS A 390 21.61 -22.40 1.91
N ASP A 391 21.98 -22.01 3.14
CA ASP A 391 23.21 -22.49 3.80
C ASP A 391 22.96 -23.53 4.91
N ILE A 392 21.78 -24.16 4.93
CA ILE A 392 21.37 -25.18 5.91
C ILE A 392 21.39 -26.58 5.26
N SER A 393 21.79 -27.61 6.01
CA SER A 393 21.75 -29.00 5.52
C SER A 393 20.35 -29.61 5.67
N PRO A 394 19.98 -30.64 4.88
CA PRO A 394 18.68 -31.31 5.03
C PRO A 394 18.43 -31.82 6.46
N ALA A 395 19.45 -32.41 7.08
CA ALA A 395 19.37 -32.93 8.45
C ALA A 395 19.18 -31.84 9.50
N ASP A 396 19.91 -30.72 9.39
CA ASP A 396 19.77 -29.60 10.33
C ASP A 396 18.40 -28.92 10.18
N LEU A 397 17.91 -28.76 8.94
CA LEU A 397 16.59 -28.21 8.66
C LEU A 397 15.50 -29.07 9.28
N LEU A 398 15.52 -30.38 9.00
CA LEU A 398 14.53 -31.30 9.54
C LEU A 398 14.52 -31.26 11.08
N LYS A 399 15.70 -31.30 11.71
CA LYS A 399 15.83 -31.19 13.17
C LYS A 399 15.23 -29.90 13.72
N ALA A 400 15.44 -28.76 13.04
CA ALA A 400 14.87 -27.48 13.46
C ALA A 400 13.34 -27.48 13.33
N LEU A 401 12.78 -28.01 12.24
CA LEU A 401 11.33 -28.10 12.03
C LEU A 401 10.66 -29.08 12.99
N GLU A 402 11.27 -30.23 13.27
CA GLU A 402 10.76 -31.24 14.22
C GLU A 402 10.71 -30.69 15.65
N LYS A 403 11.74 -29.94 16.08
CA LYS A 403 11.81 -29.31 17.40
C LYS A 403 10.57 -28.46 17.70
N TYR A 404 10.00 -27.80 16.70
CA TYR A 404 8.82 -26.93 16.82
C TYR A 404 7.55 -27.51 16.19
N SER A 405 7.56 -28.78 15.79
CA SER A 405 6.41 -29.46 15.15
C SER A 405 5.87 -28.75 13.89
N LEU A 406 6.77 -28.21 13.07
CA LEU A 406 6.43 -27.40 11.89
C LEU A 406 6.58 -28.16 10.55
N VAL A 407 7.03 -29.42 10.55
CA VAL A 407 7.27 -30.21 9.32
C VAL A 407 6.05 -30.20 8.39
N SER A 408 4.85 -30.46 8.91
CA SER A 408 3.62 -30.49 8.11
C SER A 408 3.16 -29.11 7.62
N ARG A 409 3.69 -28.02 8.19
CA ARG A 409 3.39 -26.62 7.82
C ARG A 409 4.45 -26.00 6.90
N THR A 410 5.46 -26.76 6.49
CA THR A 410 6.57 -26.24 5.66
C THR A 410 6.57 -26.86 4.27
N VAL A 411 6.78 -26.02 3.25
CA VAL A 411 7.26 -26.39 1.92
C VAL A 411 8.70 -25.89 1.76
N VAL A 412 9.57 -26.73 1.20
CA VAL A 412 11.00 -26.42 1.04
C VAL A 412 11.35 -26.32 -0.43
N TYR A 413 11.96 -25.20 -0.80
CA TYR A 413 12.50 -24.96 -2.14
C TYR A 413 14.02 -25.19 -2.16
N GLN A 414 14.47 -26.01 -3.12
CA GLN A 414 15.88 -26.29 -3.39
C GLN A 414 16.05 -27.11 -4.69
N SER A 415 17.29 -27.38 -5.10
CA SER A 415 17.67 -28.37 -6.10
C SER A 415 17.10 -29.77 -5.82
N ALA A 416 16.96 -30.55 -6.89
CA ALA A 416 16.46 -31.92 -6.82
C ALA A 416 17.33 -32.81 -5.90
N GLU A 417 18.65 -32.62 -5.88
CA GLU A 417 19.56 -33.40 -5.05
C GLU A 417 19.30 -33.19 -3.56
N TYR A 418 19.21 -31.93 -3.13
CA TYR A 418 18.94 -31.57 -1.74
C TYR A 418 17.55 -32.07 -1.31
N LEU A 419 16.54 -31.87 -2.16
CA LEU A 419 15.17 -32.27 -1.86
C LEU A 419 15.02 -33.79 -1.81
N SER A 420 15.76 -34.54 -2.63
CA SER A 420 15.79 -36.01 -2.55
C SER A 420 16.36 -36.48 -1.21
N GLU A 421 17.43 -35.86 -0.72
CA GLU A 421 18.00 -36.20 0.59
C GLU A 421 17.00 -35.86 1.71
N LEU A 422 16.41 -34.67 1.67
CA LEU A 422 15.42 -34.23 2.65
C LEU A 422 14.18 -35.14 2.70
N HIS A 423 13.65 -35.51 1.52
CA HIS A 423 12.51 -36.42 1.42
C HIS A 423 12.85 -37.84 1.90
N HIS A 424 14.10 -38.29 1.74
CA HIS A 424 14.55 -39.57 2.28
C HIS A 424 14.60 -39.56 3.82
N LEU A 425 15.04 -38.45 4.41
CA LEU A 425 15.07 -38.26 5.87
C LEU A 425 13.65 -38.19 6.46
N ASN A 426 12.72 -37.50 5.79
CA ASN A 426 11.32 -37.43 6.21
C ASN A 426 10.38 -37.33 4.99
N PRO A 427 9.64 -38.41 4.64
CA PRO A 427 8.74 -38.40 3.49
C PRO A 427 7.49 -37.51 3.64
N GLU A 428 7.18 -37.01 4.84
CA GLU A 428 6.03 -36.12 5.07
C GLU A 428 6.34 -34.66 4.70
N ILE A 429 7.62 -34.27 4.60
CA ILE A 429 7.99 -32.91 4.27
C ILE A 429 7.62 -32.58 2.82
N ARG A 430 7.05 -31.40 2.61
CA ARG A 430 6.65 -30.95 1.28
C ARG A 430 7.87 -30.38 0.56
N VAL A 431 8.25 -31.00 -0.54
CA VAL A 431 9.37 -30.57 -1.37
C VAL A 431 8.88 -29.87 -2.63
N MET A 432 9.60 -28.83 -3.04
CA MET A 432 9.28 -28.02 -4.20
C MET A 432 10.54 -27.69 -5.01
N PRO A 433 10.87 -28.50 -6.04
CA PRO A 433 11.97 -28.18 -6.94
C PRO A 433 11.58 -27.05 -7.91
N PRO A 434 12.56 -26.42 -8.57
CA PRO A 434 12.29 -25.58 -9.74
C PRO A 434 11.47 -26.33 -10.80
N LEU A 435 10.63 -25.63 -11.53
CA LEU A 435 9.91 -26.15 -12.68
C LEU A 435 10.92 -26.68 -13.72
N PRO A 436 10.91 -27.98 -14.04
CA PRO A 436 11.82 -28.53 -15.04
C PRO A 436 11.31 -28.22 -16.46
N ASP A 437 12.16 -28.47 -17.45
CA ASP A 437 11.75 -28.45 -18.85
C ASP A 437 10.59 -29.45 -19.09
N HIS A 438 9.71 -29.14 -20.04
CA HIS A 438 8.48 -29.91 -20.30
C HIS A 438 8.73 -31.43 -20.45
N GLY A 439 9.83 -31.82 -21.11
CA GLY A 439 10.18 -33.22 -21.32
C GLY A 439 10.73 -33.97 -20.09
N GLU A 440 10.93 -33.27 -18.96
CA GLU A 440 11.47 -33.85 -17.72
C GLU A 440 10.44 -33.86 -16.57
N LEU A 441 9.25 -33.31 -16.77
CA LEU A 441 8.20 -33.21 -15.74
C LEU A 441 7.89 -34.58 -15.10
N GLU A 442 7.51 -35.58 -15.90
CA GLU A 442 7.13 -36.90 -15.39
C GLU A 442 8.28 -37.61 -14.68
N LYS A 443 9.52 -37.38 -15.13
CA LYS A 443 10.72 -37.94 -14.52
C LYS A 443 10.92 -37.35 -13.13
N VAL A 444 10.92 -36.03 -13.00
CA VAL A 444 11.10 -35.34 -11.71
C VAL A 444 9.96 -35.71 -10.75
N ILE A 445 8.73 -35.83 -11.24
CA ILE A 445 7.59 -36.25 -10.42
C ILE A 445 7.76 -37.69 -9.91
N ALA A 446 8.22 -38.61 -10.75
CA ALA A 446 8.44 -39.99 -10.35
C ALA A 446 9.57 -40.12 -9.30
N GLU A 447 10.61 -39.29 -9.40
CA GLU A 447 11.76 -39.31 -8.49
C GLU A 447 11.47 -38.61 -7.15
N LEU A 448 10.88 -37.41 -7.17
CA LEU A 448 10.75 -36.56 -5.97
C LEU A 448 9.33 -36.52 -5.37
N LYS A 449 8.30 -36.90 -6.13
CA LYS A 449 6.88 -36.72 -5.75
C LYS A 449 6.60 -35.33 -5.17
N PRO A 450 6.93 -34.26 -5.92
CA PRO A 450 6.92 -32.91 -5.40
C PRO A 450 5.51 -32.47 -5.01
N TYR A 451 5.42 -31.65 -3.95
CA TYR A 451 4.17 -31.03 -3.53
C TYR A 451 3.74 -29.94 -4.53
N ALA A 452 4.72 -29.20 -5.06
CA ALA A 452 4.57 -28.15 -6.05
C ALA A 452 5.86 -28.03 -6.88
N PHE A 453 5.80 -27.34 -8.01
CA PHE A 453 6.96 -26.78 -8.69
C PHE A 453 7.04 -25.27 -8.44
N ASP A 454 8.25 -24.74 -8.27
CA ASP A 454 8.50 -23.30 -8.27
C ASP A 454 8.82 -22.83 -9.70
N ALA A 455 8.00 -21.93 -10.23
CA ALA A 455 8.12 -21.45 -11.61
C ALA A 455 8.45 -19.96 -11.64
N GLY A 456 9.46 -19.60 -12.43
CA GLY A 456 9.73 -18.21 -12.77
C GLY A 456 8.57 -17.62 -13.56
N TRP A 457 8.24 -16.35 -13.30
CA TRP A 457 7.08 -15.70 -13.91
C TRP A 457 7.03 -15.75 -15.44
N ARG A 458 8.19 -15.75 -16.10
CA ARG A 458 8.31 -15.79 -17.57
C ARG A 458 7.99 -17.15 -18.18
N ASP A 459 8.13 -18.20 -17.40
CA ASP A 459 7.95 -19.59 -17.83
C ASP A 459 6.49 -20.05 -17.63
N LEU A 460 5.67 -19.18 -17.02
CA LEU A 460 4.26 -19.45 -16.77
C LEU A 460 3.41 -19.30 -18.01
N SER A 461 2.54 -20.29 -18.20
CA SER A 461 1.41 -20.24 -19.14
C SER A 461 0.27 -21.09 -18.59
N ALA A 462 -0.95 -20.88 -19.11
CA ALA A 462 -2.07 -21.76 -18.80
C ALA A 462 -1.78 -23.23 -19.12
N GLU A 463 -1.05 -23.50 -20.20
CA GLU A 463 -0.68 -24.86 -20.62
C GLU A 463 0.28 -25.52 -19.63
N VAL A 464 1.31 -24.81 -19.19
CA VAL A 464 2.27 -25.31 -18.18
C VAL A 464 1.55 -25.66 -16.89
N ILE A 465 0.69 -24.76 -16.39
CA ILE A 465 -0.08 -24.99 -15.15
C ILE A 465 -1.00 -26.21 -15.31
N GLN A 466 -1.72 -26.31 -16.42
CA GLN A 466 -2.62 -27.43 -16.69
C GLN A 466 -1.87 -28.77 -16.81
N ASN A 467 -0.68 -28.79 -17.41
CA ASN A 467 0.13 -30.00 -17.52
C ASN A 467 0.58 -30.50 -16.14
N CYS A 468 1.06 -29.59 -15.27
CA CYS A 468 1.40 -29.93 -13.89
C CYS A 468 0.18 -30.47 -13.12
N HIS A 469 -0.97 -29.81 -13.25
CA HIS A 469 -2.21 -30.23 -12.60
C HIS A 469 -2.71 -31.61 -13.06
N GLN A 470 -2.60 -31.93 -14.35
CA GLN A 470 -2.95 -33.26 -14.88
C GLN A 470 -2.09 -34.38 -14.28
N LEU A 471 -0.85 -34.04 -13.89
CA LEU A 471 0.07 -34.94 -13.20
C LEU A 471 -0.06 -34.87 -11.66
N GLY A 472 -1.00 -34.08 -11.14
CA GLY A 472 -1.33 -34.01 -9.71
C GLY A 472 -0.40 -33.12 -8.88
N VAL A 473 0.39 -32.24 -9.51
CA VAL A 473 1.37 -31.36 -8.85
C VAL A 473 0.95 -29.91 -8.98
N LYS A 474 1.12 -29.13 -7.90
CA LYS A 474 0.81 -27.69 -7.87
C LYS A 474 1.89 -26.86 -8.57
N VAL A 475 1.57 -25.62 -8.91
CA VAL A 475 2.53 -24.64 -9.44
C VAL A 475 2.52 -23.40 -8.56
N PHE A 476 3.67 -23.10 -7.97
CA PHE A 476 3.95 -21.87 -7.24
C PHE A 476 4.71 -20.94 -8.18
N ALA A 477 4.40 -19.65 -8.13
CA ALA A 477 4.98 -18.67 -9.01
C ALA A 477 5.69 -17.57 -8.24
N ASP A 478 6.94 -17.31 -8.59
CA ASP A 478 7.70 -16.20 -8.05
C ASP A 478 7.49 -14.94 -8.90
N SER A 479 6.65 -14.03 -8.41
CA SER A 479 6.43 -12.73 -9.04
C SER A 479 7.31 -11.69 -8.39
N LEU A 480 8.55 -11.55 -8.85
CA LEU A 480 9.45 -10.52 -8.36
C LEU A 480 9.77 -9.49 -9.46
N GLY A 481 9.89 -8.24 -9.02
CA GLY A 481 10.33 -7.13 -9.86
C GLY A 481 9.27 -6.65 -10.84
N PRO A 482 9.56 -6.59 -12.16
CA PRO A 482 8.70 -5.86 -13.10
C PRO A 482 7.32 -6.49 -13.31
N PHE A 483 7.14 -7.74 -12.90
CA PHE A 483 5.88 -8.50 -13.06
C PHE A 483 4.88 -8.25 -11.93
N GLU A 484 5.27 -7.51 -10.89
CA GLU A 484 4.42 -7.25 -9.73
C GLU A 484 3.36 -6.17 -9.98
N GLN A 485 2.44 -6.52 -10.86
CA GLN A 485 1.36 -5.66 -11.34
C GLN A 485 0.03 -6.41 -11.26
N THR A 486 -1.02 -5.69 -10.87
CA THR A 486 -2.39 -6.23 -10.70
C THR A 486 -2.87 -7.02 -11.92
N GLN A 487 -2.54 -6.58 -13.13
CA GLN A 487 -2.97 -7.26 -14.37
C GLN A 487 -2.23 -8.58 -14.63
N GLU A 488 -0.94 -8.66 -14.28
CA GLU A 488 -0.17 -9.89 -14.42
C GLU A 488 -0.64 -10.92 -13.38
N TYR A 489 -0.88 -10.50 -12.14
CA TYR A 489 -1.49 -11.36 -11.12
C TYR A 489 -2.84 -11.90 -11.55
N LEU A 490 -3.73 -11.04 -12.03
CA LEU A 490 -5.05 -11.42 -12.49
C LEU A 490 -4.98 -12.45 -13.63
N LYS A 491 -4.02 -12.30 -14.54
CA LYS A 491 -3.75 -13.25 -15.62
C LYS A 491 -3.33 -14.62 -15.08
N ALA A 492 -2.39 -14.67 -14.13
CA ALA A 492 -1.95 -15.92 -13.51
C ALA A 492 -3.10 -16.61 -12.72
N ILE A 493 -3.90 -15.84 -11.99
CA ILE A 493 -5.10 -16.34 -11.30
C ILE A 493 -6.07 -16.99 -12.30
N ARG A 494 -6.33 -16.35 -13.44
CA ARG A 494 -7.19 -16.89 -14.50
C ARG A 494 -6.63 -18.15 -15.15
N TRP A 495 -5.32 -18.33 -15.15
CA TRP A 495 -4.67 -19.56 -15.60
C TRP A 495 -4.76 -20.70 -14.59
N GLY A 496 -5.19 -20.42 -13.35
CA GLY A 496 -5.35 -21.41 -12.29
C GLY A 496 -4.07 -21.66 -11.50
N ILE A 497 -3.15 -20.69 -11.42
CA ILE A 497 -1.96 -20.81 -10.56
C ILE A 497 -2.36 -21.16 -9.11
N ASP A 498 -1.58 -21.97 -8.40
CA ASP A 498 -1.93 -22.42 -7.04
C ASP A 498 -1.48 -21.42 -5.97
N LEU A 499 -0.29 -20.83 -6.15
CA LEU A 499 0.27 -19.83 -5.25
C LEU A 499 1.07 -18.78 -6.02
N ILE A 500 0.94 -17.52 -5.60
CA ILE A 500 1.80 -16.42 -6.05
C ILE A 500 2.63 -15.90 -4.87
N GLN A 501 3.95 -15.89 -5.02
CA GLN A 501 4.86 -15.18 -4.14
C GLN A 501 5.08 -13.74 -4.64
N THR A 502 5.11 -12.77 -3.72
CA THR A 502 5.22 -11.34 -4.06
C THR A 502 5.79 -10.49 -2.93
N ASP A 503 6.41 -9.37 -3.29
CA ASP A 503 6.73 -8.22 -2.42
C ASP A 503 5.60 -7.17 -2.37
N GLN A 504 4.60 -7.26 -3.26
CA GLN A 504 3.51 -6.30 -3.48
C GLN A 504 2.13 -6.83 -3.04
N PRO A 505 1.87 -6.99 -1.72
CA PRO A 505 0.66 -7.63 -1.21
C PRO A 505 -0.64 -6.97 -1.67
N LEU A 506 -0.69 -5.64 -1.71
CA LEU A 506 -1.93 -4.93 -2.03
C LEU A 506 -2.31 -5.04 -3.50
N LYS A 507 -1.32 -5.04 -4.41
CA LYS A 507 -1.57 -5.26 -5.84
C LYS A 507 -2.11 -6.67 -6.09
N LEU A 508 -1.58 -7.67 -5.40
CA LEU A 508 -2.09 -9.04 -5.48
C LEU A 508 -3.50 -9.15 -4.88
N LEU A 509 -3.75 -8.54 -3.72
CA LEU A 509 -5.10 -8.50 -3.11
C LEU A 509 -6.12 -7.81 -4.02
N GLN A 510 -5.76 -6.74 -4.72
CA GLN A 510 -6.64 -6.11 -5.72
C GLN A 510 -6.92 -7.04 -6.89
N ALA A 511 -5.93 -7.78 -7.39
CA ALA A 511 -6.13 -8.75 -8.45
C ALA A 511 -7.06 -9.89 -8.01
N MET A 512 -6.90 -10.36 -6.77
CA MET A 512 -7.79 -11.34 -6.15
C MET A 512 -9.21 -10.79 -5.99
N GLU A 513 -9.36 -9.54 -5.56
CA GLU A 513 -10.65 -8.86 -5.42
C GLU A 513 -11.41 -8.80 -6.76
N ILE A 514 -10.71 -8.42 -7.84
CA ILE A 514 -11.27 -8.39 -9.20
C ILE A 514 -11.70 -9.79 -9.63
N ALA A 515 -10.81 -10.79 -9.52
CA ALA A 515 -11.12 -12.17 -9.90
C ALA A 515 -12.30 -12.75 -9.10
N PHE A 516 -12.42 -12.41 -7.81
CA PHE A 516 -13.52 -12.81 -6.96
C PHE A 516 -14.86 -12.21 -7.43
N LYS A 517 -14.87 -10.90 -7.73
CA LYS A 517 -16.05 -10.20 -8.26
C LYS A 517 -16.51 -10.79 -9.59
N GLU A 518 -15.59 -11.03 -10.54
CA GLU A 518 -15.87 -11.70 -11.83
C GLU A 518 -16.51 -13.09 -11.66
N ASN A 519 -15.97 -13.90 -10.74
CA ASN A 519 -16.51 -15.23 -10.46
C ASN A 519 -17.91 -15.18 -9.85
N LYS A 520 -18.16 -14.23 -8.95
CA LYS A 520 -19.48 -14.06 -8.32
C LYS A 520 -20.54 -13.66 -9.34
N GLU A 521 -20.24 -12.72 -10.23
CA GLU A 521 -21.15 -12.31 -11.30
C GLU A 521 -21.46 -13.44 -12.28
N ARG A 522 -20.47 -14.29 -12.58
CA ARG A 522 -20.68 -15.48 -13.42
C ARG A 522 -21.63 -16.49 -12.78
N LEU A 523 -21.59 -16.64 -11.45
CA LEU A 523 -22.40 -17.60 -10.71
C LEU A 523 -23.81 -17.09 -10.37
N ASP A 524 -23.99 -15.76 -10.23
CA ASP A 524 -25.29 -15.13 -10.01
C ASP A 524 -25.46 -13.84 -10.86
N PRO A 525 -25.73 -13.97 -12.17
CA PRO A 525 -25.92 -12.83 -13.06
C PRO A 525 -27.22 -12.04 -12.78
N SER A 526 -28.08 -12.52 -11.87
CA SER A 526 -29.35 -11.87 -11.53
C SER A 526 -29.21 -10.80 -10.43
N GLY A 527 -28.10 -10.82 -9.68
CA GLY A 527 -27.83 -9.91 -8.57
C GLY A 527 -27.33 -8.51 -8.97
N SER A 528 -26.70 -8.36 -10.14
CA SER A 528 -26.11 -7.08 -10.60
C SER A 528 -27.12 -6.06 -11.11
N ASN A 529 -28.39 -6.44 -11.29
CA ASN A 529 -29.49 -5.54 -11.70
C ASN A 529 -30.23 -4.88 -10.53
N LYS A 530 -29.72 -4.99 -9.30
CA LYS A 530 -30.20 -4.21 -8.15
C LYS A 530 -29.07 -3.30 -7.68
N LYS A 531 -28.98 -2.16 -8.37
CA LYS A 531 -28.20 -0.94 -8.12
C LYS A 531 -27.58 -0.80 -6.73
#